data_AF-A0A3D4ETD2-F1
#
_entry.id   AF-A0A3D4ETD2-F1
#
_cell.length_a   1.000
_cell.length_b   1.000
_cell.length_c   1.000
_cell.angle_alpha   90.00
_cell.angle_beta   90.00
_cell.angle_gamma   90.00
#
_symmetry.space_group_name_H-M   'P 1'
#
loop_
_entity.id
_entity.type
_entity.pdbx_description
1 polymer ?
#
loop_
_entity_poly.entity_id
_entity_poly.type
_entity_poly.pdbx_seq_one_letter_code
_entity_poly.pdbx_strand_id
1 'polypeptide(L)'
;MNRNLLFFLTSLSLCLPIFSKPTPLVPNQVVVVYNSTLPESKALAEFYALNRLIPTSNLIGLEVPEKTTIDRLTYEKAIRQPLVKKFMENQWWELSKDQNGTSVPFKTKIRCIALIKGIPLRISREAVPKDEESSTRQFKKQNEASIDSELSLMGVSNHPIGGVIPNPCYNKEISAATNPAEFMVMVGRIDANTYDHCNRMILDALDVEKEGLWGMTYLDLWTRGGSYKLGDDWIENITKASINSATPTIVDRMKNTFVTNYPMRDAAVYFGWYTQHRNGPFL
;
A
#
# COMPACT_ATOMS: atom_id res chain seq x y z
N MET A 1 70.20 -20.50 -17.98
CA MET A 1 69.80 -19.07 -18.09
C MET A 1 68.30 -19.04 -18.39
N ASN A 2 67.54 -18.43 -17.47
CA ASN A 2 66.09 -18.55 -17.29
C ASN A 2 65.24 -18.04 -18.45
N ARG A 3 64.03 -18.61 -18.62
CA ARG A 3 62.78 -17.85 -18.82
C ARG A 3 61.55 -18.75 -18.60
N ASN A 4 61.08 -18.79 -17.34
CA ASN A 4 59.73 -19.22 -17.02
C ASN A 4 58.76 -18.09 -17.38
N LEU A 5 57.85 -18.35 -18.31
CA LEU A 5 56.78 -17.43 -18.70
C LEU A 5 55.59 -17.68 -17.76
N LEU A 6 55.42 -16.79 -16.78
CA LEU A 6 54.30 -16.81 -15.83
C LEU A 6 53.06 -16.25 -16.53
N PHE A 7 52.08 -17.09 -16.84
CA PHE A 7 50.75 -16.64 -17.29
C PHE A 7 49.95 -16.15 -16.08
N PHE A 8 49.73 -14.83 -15.99
CA PHE A 8 48.80 -14.22 -15.05
C PHE A 8 47.38 -14.35 -15.63
N LEU A 9 46.57 -15.28 -15.09
CA LEU A 9 45.12 -15.27 -15.30
C LEU A 9 44.50 -14.17 -14.42
N THR A 10 44.08 -13.08 -15.02
CA THR A 10 43.23 -12.08 -14.37
C THR A 10 41.78 -12.58 -14.36
N SER A 11 41.32 -13.15 -13.24
CA SER A 11 39.90 -13.43 -13.04
C SER A 11 39.17 -12.11 -12.79
N LEU A 12 38.55 -11.56 -13.83
CA LEU A 12 37.63 -10.43 -13.73
C LEU A 12 36.32 -10.94 -13.11
N SER A 13 36.26 -10.97 -11.77
CA SER A 13 35.02 -11.30 -11.06
C SER A 13 34.06 -10.12 -11.21
N LEU A 14 33.12 -10.22 -12.16
CA LEU A 14 31.99 -9.30 -12.25
C LEU A 14 31.16 -9.45 -10.97
N CYS A 15 31.37 -8.56 -10.00
CA CYS A 15 30.40 -8.30 -8.93
C CYS A 15 29.17 -7.65 -9.59
N LEU A 16 28.29 -8.46 -10.18
CA LEU A 16 26.94 -8.02 -10.48
C LEU A 16 26.27 -7.71 -9.15
N PRO A 17 25.73 -6.50 -8.94
CA PRO A 17 24.92 -6.23 -7.76
C PRO A 17 23.75 -7.22 -7.78
N ILE A 18 23.72 -8.12 -6.79
CA ILE A 18 22.56 -8.96 -6.53
C ILE A 18 21.50 -8.01 -6.00
N PHE A 19 20.69 -7.44 -6.90
CA PHE A 19 19.45 -6.81 -6.51
C PHE A 19 18.61 -7.91 -5.85
N SER A 20 18.45 -7.84 -4.53
CA SER A 20 17.48 -8.66 -3.81
C SER A 20 16.13 -8.43 -4.47
N LYS A 21 15.66 -9.39 -5.26
CA LYS A 21 14.29 -9.35 -5.76
C LYS A 21 13.41 -9.56 -4.54
N PRO A 22 12.61 -8.57 -4.11
CA PRO A 22 11.70 -8.78 -2.99
C PRO A 22 10.80 -9.96 -3.35
N THR A 23 10.68 -10.92 -2.44
CA THR A 23 9.78 -12.07 -2.63
C THR A 23 8.37 -11.54 -2.88
N PRO A 24 7.76 -11.81 -4.05
CA PRO A 24 6.41 -11.34 -4.32
C PRO A 24 5.42 -12.06 -3.42
N LEU A 25 4.27 -11.42 -3.18
CA LEU A 25 3.14 -12.11 -2.56
C LEU A 25 2.68 -13.23 -3.49
N VAL A 26 2.40 -14.40 -2.93
CA VAL A 26 1.78 -15.50 -3.68
C VAL A 26 0.25 -15.40 -3.57
N PRO A 27 -0.52 -15.88 -4.57
CA PRO A 27 -1.96 -15.60 -4.64
C PRO A 27 -2.78 -16.06 -3.43
N ASN A 28 -2.38 -17.18 -2.80
CA ASN A 28 -3.04 -17.70 -1.59
C ASN A 28 -2.83 -16.83 -0.33
N GLN A 29 -1.92 -15.86 -0.37
CA GLN A 29 -1.67 -14.89 0.70
C GLN A 29 -2.50 -13.61 0.54
N VAL A 30 -3.35 -13.51 -0.49
CA VAL A 30 -4.17 -12.33 -0.76
C VAL A 30 -5.64 -12.68 -0.54
N VAL A 31 -6.34 -11.84 0.21
CA VAL A 31 -7.80 -11.87 0.36
C VAL A 31 -8.38 -10.68 -0.40
N VAL A 32 -9.46 -10.91 -1.15
CA VAL A 32 -10.18 -9.87 -1.88
C VAL A 32 -11.52 -9.64 -1.21
N VAL A 33 -11.81 -8.41 -0.82
CA VAL A 33 -13.05 -8.05 -0.12
C VAL A 33 -13.86 -7.10 -0.97
N TYR A 34 -15.13 -7.43 -1.19
CA TYR A 34 -16.03 -6.66 -2.05
C TYR A 34 -17.37 -6.42 -1.37
N ASN A 35 -18.10 -5.41 -1.86
CA ASN A 35 -19.45 -5.14 -1.37
C ASN A 35 -20.45 -6.09 -2.06
N SER A 36 -21.01 -7.04 -1.33
CA SER A 36 -21.93 -8.04 -1.89
C SER A 36 -23.29 -7.46 -2.28
N THR A 37 -23.62 -6.25 -1.82
CA THR A 37 -24.84 -5.54 -2.23
C THR A 37 -24.72 -4.90 -3.61
N LEU A 38 -23.51 -4.81 -4.17
CA LEU A 38 -23.22 -4.20 -5.46
C LEU A 38 -22.70 -5.26 -6.46
N PRO A 39 -23.49 -5.64 -7.49
CA PRO A 39 -23.07 -6.61 -8.49
C PRO A 39 -21.74 -6.26 -9.18
N GLU A 40 -21.49 -4.98 -9.45
CA GLU A 40 -20.28 -4.48 -10.09
C GLU A 40 -19.03 -4.63 -9.20
N SER A 41 -19.20 -4.46 -7.88
CA SER A 41 -18.13 -4.70 -6.89
C SER A 41 -17.73 -6.17 -6.89
N LYS A 42 -18.72 -7.07 -6.94
CA LYS A 42 -18.47 -8.51 -7.06
C LYS A 42 -17.77 -8.86 -8.38
N ALA A 43 -18.27 -8.36 -9.51
CA ALA A 43 -17.68 -8.63 -10.82
C ALA A 43 -16.21 -8.16 -10.91
N LEU A 44 -15.91 -6.97 -10.37
CA LEU A 44 -14.54 -6.45 -10.29
C LEU A 44 -13.64 -7.30 -9.39
N ALA A 45 -14.17 -7.81 -8.26
CA ALA A 45 -13.44 -8.70 -7.35
C ALA A 45 -13.07 -10.02 -8.03
N GLU A 46 -14.03 -10.63 -8.73
CA GLU A 46 -13.84 -11.86 -9.50
C GLU A 46 -12.84 -11.64 -10.65
N PHE A 47 -12.94 -10.50 -11.35
CA PHE A 47 -12.01 -10.11 -12.40
C PHE A 47 -10.58 -9.94 -11.87
N TYR A 48 -10.40 -9.23 -10.76
CA TYR A 48 -9.09 -9.08 -10.13
C TYR A 48 -8.51 -10.42 -9.67
N ALA A 49 -9.33 -11.24 -9.01
CA ALA A 49 -8.89 -12.54 -8.51
C ALA A 49 -8.48 -13.49 -9.63
N LEU A 50 -9.24 -13.54 -10.73
CA LEU A 50 -8.92 -14.34 -11.90
C LEU A 50 -7.55 -13.96 -12.47
N ASN A 51 -7.33 -12.67 -12.73
CA ASN A 51 -6.08 -12.18 -13.33
C ASN A 51 -4.85 -12.34 -12.42
N ARG A 52 -5.06 -12.40 -11.10
CA ARG A 52 -3.99 -12.61 -10.11
C ARG A 52 -3.90 -14.04 -9.60
N LEU A 53 -4.69 -14.97 -10.16
CA LEU A 53 -4.77 -16.38 -9.74
C LEU A 53 -5.10 -16.55 -8.26
N ILE A 54 -5.84 -15.61 -7.67
CA ILE A 54 -6.25 -15.65 -6.27
C ILE A 54 -7.36 -16.70 -6.12
N PRO A 55 -7.25 -17.65 -5.17
CA PRO A 55 -8.26 -18.68 -4.97
C PRO A 55 -9.65 -18.10 -4.72
N THR A 56 -10.69 -18.74 -5.25
CA THR A 56 -12.09 -18.32 -5.03
C THR A 56 -12.47 -18.34 -3.54
N SER A 57 -11.86 -19.22 -2.74
CA SER A 57 -11.99 -19.24 -1.27
C SER A 57 -11.50 -17.97 -0.57
N ASN A 58 -10.69 -17.16 -1.25
CA ASN A 58 -10.13 -15.93 -0.73
C ASN A 58 -10.96 -14.69 -1.10
N LEU A 59 -12.09 -14.85 -1.80
CA LEU A 59 -13.04 -13.77 -2.08
C LEU A 59 -14.09 -13.72 -0.96
N ILE A 60 -14.21 -12.57 -0.31
CA ILE A 60 -15.15 -12.33 0.76
C ILE A 60 -16.10 -11.20 0.37
N GLY A 61 -17.37 -11.54 0.19
CA GLY A 61 -18.44 -10.55 0.04
C GLY A 61 -18.93 -10.08 1.40
N LEU A 62 -19.02 -8.77 1.59
CA LEU A 62 -19.56 -8.15 2.80
C LEU A 62 -20.79 -7.31 2.45
N GLU A 63 -21.84 -7.44 3.25
CA GLU A 63 -23.01 -6.57 3.16
C GLU A 63 -22.70 -5.26 3.88
N VAL A 64 -22.29 -4.24 3.10
CA VAL A 64 -21.90 -2.93 3.62
C VAL A 64 -22.68 -1.82 2.92
N PRO A 65 -22.98 -0.71 3.62
CA PRO A 65 -23.69 0.41 3.00
C PRO A 65 -22.83 1.07 1.91
N GLU A 66 -23.48 1.55 0.85
CA GLU A 66 -22.85 2.36 -0.19
C GLU A 66 -22.64 3.80 0.30
N LYS A 67 -21.73 3.96 1.27
CA LYS A 67 -21.34 5.25 1.84
C LYS A 67 -19.83 5.34 1.96
N THR A 68 -19.28 6.52 1.64
CA THR A 68 -17.85 6.78 1.79
C THR A 68 -17.41 6.78 3.26
N THR A 69 -18.25 7.33 4.14
CA THR A 69 -18.01 7.44 5.58
C THR A 69 -19.08 6.68 6.34
N ILE A 70 -18.66 5.83 7.28
CA ILE A 70 -19.53 5.08 8.19
C ILE A 70 -19.16 5.35 9.65
N ASP A 71 -20.06 5.07 10.57
CA ASP A 71 -19.76 5.10 12.01
C ASP A 71 -18.95 3.86 12.46
N ARG A 72 -18.37 3.95 13.65
CA ARG A 72 -17.50 2.90 14.22
C ARG A 72 -18.27 1.61 14.47
N LEU A 73 -19.52 1.71 14.92
CA LEU A 73 -20.38 0.56 15.17
C LEU A 73 -20.66 -0.22 13.87
N THR A 74 -20.91 0.49 12.78
CA THR A 74 -21.13 -0.08 11.45
C THR A 74 -19.86 -0.74 10.94
N TYR A 75 -18.69 -0.10 11.10
CA TYR A 75 -17.40 -0.73 10.76
C TYR A 75 -17.21 -2.06 11.53
N GLU A 76 -17.41 -2.06 12.84
CA GLU A 76 -17.24 -3.26 13.66
C GLU A 76 -18.18 -4.39 13.21
N LYS A 77 -19.47 -4.09 13.03
CA LYS A 77 -20.50 -5.10 12.73
C LYS A 77 -20.50 -5.57 11.28
N ALA A 78 -20.38 -4.66 10.32
CA ALA A 78 -20.53 -4.97 8.90
C ALA A 78 -19.20 -5.36 8.23
N ILE A 79 -18.06 -4.95 8.80
CA ILE A 79 -16.74 -5.15 8.19
C ILE A 79 -15.84 -6.02 9.08
N ARG A 80 -15.47 -5.53 10.26
CA ARG A 80 -14.41 -6.18 11.06
C ARG A 80 -14.84 -7.56 11.56
N GLN A 81 -16.00 -7.67 12.22
CA GLN A 81 -16.48 -8.93 12.79
C GLN A 81 -16.68 -10.03 11.74
N PRO A 82 -17.33 -9.79 10.58
CA PRO A 82 -17.43 -10.78 9.52
C PRO A 82 -16.07 -11.22 8.97
N LEU A 83 -15.12 -10.30 8.79
CA LEU A 83 -13.77 -10.63 8.31
C LEU A 83 -13.00 -11.45 9.33
N VAL A 84 -13.01 -11.04 10.60
CA VAL A 84 -12.41 -11.80 11.71
C VAL A 84 -12.98 -13.22 11.75
N LYS A 85 -14.31 -13.36 11.66
CA LYS A 85 -14.98 -14.66 11.60
C LYS A 85 -14.49 -15.49 10.42
N LYS A 86 -14.39 -14.92 9.22
CA LYS A 86 -13.90 -15.62 8.02
C LYS A 86 -12.44 -16.03 8.14
N PHE A 87 -11.58 -15.20 8.72
CA PHE A 87 -10.17 -15.53 8.96
C PHE A 87 -10.01 -16.71 9.94
N MET A 88 -10.87 -16.76 10.96
CA MET A 88 -10.91 -17.85 11.93
C MET A 88 -11.44 -19.15 11.30
N GLU A 89 -12.56 -19.09 10.56
CA GLU A 89 -13.16 -20.23 9.86
C GLU A 89 -12.18 -20.90 8.88
N ASN A 90 -11.43 -20.09 8.13
CA ASN A 90 -10.45 -20.57 7.15
C ASN A 90 -9.08 -20.92 7.77
N GLN A 91 -8.93 -20.83 9.10
CA GLN A 91 -7.67 -21.09 9.81
C GLN A 91 -6.48 -20.32 9.21
N TRP A 92 -6.74 -19.06 8.85
CA TRP A 92 -5.73 -18.14 8.35
C TRP A 92 -4.92 -17.47 9.46
N TRP A 93 -5.42 -17.49 10.70
CA TRP A 93 -4.64 -17.13 11.87
C TRP A 93 -4.18 -18.36 12.64
N GLU A 94 -2.95 -18.28 13.14
CA GLU A 94 -2.49 -19.07 14.26
C GLU A 94 -2.72 -18.22 15.53
N LEU A 95 -3.37 -18.82 16.53
CA LEU A 95 -3.80 -18.13 17.75
C LEU A 95 -2.90 -18.51 18.92
N SER A 96 -2.60 -17.53 19.75
CA SER A 96 -1.89 -17.70 21.01
C SER A 96 -2.72 -17.08 22.13
N LYS A 97 -2.46 -17.48 23.37
CA LYS A 97 -3.11 -16.86 24.53
C LYS A 97 -2.33 -15.63 24.95
N ASP A 98 -3.03 -14.51 25.13
CA ASP A 98 -2.46 -13.33 25.78
C ASP A 98 -2.30 -13.53 27.30
N GLN A 99 -1.77 -12.51 27.98
CA GLN A 99 -1.57 -12.53 29.43
C GLN A 99 -2.87 -12.73 30.23
N ASN A 100 -4.03 -12.45 29.62
CA ASN A 100 -5.35 -12.59 30.20
C ASN A 100 -6.05 -13.90 29.79
N GLY A 101 -5.36 -14.79 29.05
CA GLY A 101 -5.90 -16.05 28.57
C GLY A 101 -6.79 -15.95 27.32
N THR A 102 -6.91 -14.77 26.73
CA THR A 102 -7.68 -14.50 25.51
C THR A 102 -6.91 -14.99 24.29
N SER A 103 -7.59 -15.70 23.38
CA SER A 103 -6.97 -16.13 22.13
C SER A 103 -6.83 -14.95 21.17
N VAL A 104 -5.60 -14.58 20.86
CA VAL A 104 -5.24 -13.49 19.95
C VAL A 104 -4.41 -14.03 18.77
N PRO A 105 -4.60 -13.52 17.54
CA PRO A 105 -3.72 -13.83 16.43
C PRO A 105 -2.28 -13.43 16.76
N PHE A 106 -1.36 -14.40 16.69
CA PHE A 106 0.08 -14.10 16.77
C PHE A 106 0.74 -14.24 15.40
N LYS A 107 0.16 -15.03 14.49
CA LYS A 107 0.66 -15.21 13.13
C LYS A 107 -0.48 -15.33 12.14
N THR A 108 -0.30 -14.72 10.97
CA THR A 108 -1.27 -14.82 9.85
C THR A 108 -0.68 -15.62 8.68
N LYS A 109 -1.52 -16.27 7.87
CA LYS A 109 -1.19 -16.84 6.56
C LYS A 109 -1.48 -15.85 5.43
N ILE A 110 -2.51 -15.02 5.59
CA ILE A 110 -2.82 -13.92 4.68
C ILE A 110 -1.87 -12.76 4.96
N ARG A 111 -1.35 -12.14 3.90
CA ARG A 111 -0.40 -11.02 3.95
C ARG A 111 -1.01 -9.72 3.46
N CYS A 112 -2.00 -9.82 2.57
CA CYS A 112 -2.62 -8.66 1.94
C CYS A 112 -4.15 -8.83 1.88
N ILE A 113 -4.85 -7.73 2.15
CA ILE A 113 -6.26 -7.57 1.85
C ILE A 113 -6.39 -6.52 0.75
N ALA A 114 -6.97 -6.91 -0.38
CA ALA A 114 -7.35 -6.00 -1.46
C ALA A 114 -8.84 -5.67 -1.33
N LEU A 115 -9.15 -4.43 -0.96
CA LEU A 115 -10.52 -3.93 -0.92
C LEU A 115 -10.93 -3.45 -2.31
N ILE A 116 -12.12 -3.85 -2.75
CA ILE A 116 -12.67 -3.50 -4.04
C ILE A 116 -13.58 -2.28 -3.91
N LYS A 117 -13.62 -1.44 -4.96
CA LYS A 117 -14.56 -0.33 -5.10
C LYS A 117 -15.96 -0.73 -4.62
N GLY A 118 -16.55 0.11 -3.78
CA GLY A 118 -17.83 -0.14 -3.11
C GLY A 118 -17.72 -0.47 -1.62
N ILE A 119 -16.52 -0.80 -1.12
CA ILE A 119 -16.23 -0.82 0.32
C ILE A 119 -16.04 0.61 0.85
N PRO A 120 -16.67 1.01 1.97
CA PRO A 120 -16.48 2.34 2.56
C PRO A 120 -15.00 2.70 2.78
N LEU A 121 -14.68 4.00 2.78
CA LEU A 121 -13.29 4.48 2.87
C LEU A 121 -12.86 4.83 4.30
N ARG A 122 -13.75 5.46 5.06
CA ARG A 122 -13.39 6.08 6.34
C ARG A 122 -14.44 5.90 7.42
N ILE A 123 -13.98 5.96 8.67
CA ILE A 123 -14.79 5.94 9.87
C ILE A 123 -14.91 7.36 10.39
N SER A 124 -16.14 7.79 10.71
CA SER A 124 -16.39 9.12 11.28
C SER A 124 -15.81 9.26 12.67
N ARG A 125 -15.46 10.51 13.03
CA ARG A 125 -15.06 10.85 14.39
C ARG A 125 -16.23 10.64 15.36
N GLU A 126 -15.94 10.06 16.52
CA GLU A 126 -16.88 9.84 17.61
C GLU A 126 -16.24 10.23 18.95
N ALA A 127 -16.99 10.17 20.05
CA ALA A 127 -16.41 10.35 21.39
C ALA A 127 -15.42 9.21 21.69
N VAL A 128 -14.25 9.57 22.21
CA VAL A 128 -13.24 8.58 22.61
C VAL A 128 -13.72 7.86 23.89
N PRO A 129 -13.49 6.54 24.03
CA PRO A 129 -13.86 5.80 25.23
C PRO A 129 -13.25 6.41 26.50
N LYS A 130 -13.99 6.39 27.62
CA LYS A 130 -13.58 7.03 28.88
C LYS A 130 -12.27 6.47 29.43
N ASP A 131 -12.04 5.17 29.23
CA ASP A 131 -10.81 4.47 29.60
C ASP A 131 -9.59 4.98 28.81
N GLU A 132 -9.79 5.50 27.60
CA GLU A 132 -8.73 6.10 26.79
C GLU A 132 -8.50 7.60 27.06
N GLU A 133 -9.41 8.31 27.74
CA GLU A 133 -9.29 9.76 27.99
C GLU A 133 -8.03 10.14 28.78
N SER A 134 -7.63 9.25 29.70
CA SER A 134 -6.43 9.39 30.54
C SER A 134 -5.11 9.18 29.79
N SER A 135 -5.17 8.69 28.54
CA SER A 135 -3.99 8.43 27.71
C SER A 135 -3.16 9.69 27.45
N THR A 136 -1.84 9.51 27.37
CA THR A 136 -0.86 10.53 26.97
C THR A 136 -0.50 10.48 25.49
N ARG A 137 -1.17 9.62 24.70
CA ARG A 137 -0.94 9.49 23.25
C ARG A 137 -1.15 10.80 22.51
N GLN A 138 -0.31 11.06 21.51
CA GLN A 138 -0.48 12.19 20.60
C GLN A 138 -1.81 12.05 19.86
N PHE A 139 -2.50 13.19 19.68
CA PHE A 139 -3.81 13.26 19.01
C PHE A 139 -4.90 12.40 19.66
N LYS A 140 -4.85 12.16 20.98
CA LYS A 140 -5.79 11.27 21.68
C LYS A 140 -7.29 11.51 21.49
N LYS A 141 -7.70 12.71 21.06
CA LYS A 141 -9.11 13.06 20.75
C LYS A 141 -9.53 12.71 19.32
N GLN A 142 -8.57 12.47 18.43
CA GLN A 142 -8.83 12.07 17.05
C GLN A 142 -8.95 10.55 17.00
N ASN A 143 -10.08 10.10 16.47
CA ASN A 143 -10.42 8.68 16.29
C ASN A 143 -11.15 8.42 14.97
N GLU A 144 -11.25 9.42 14.09
CA GLU A 144 -11.52 9.17 12.69
C GLU A 144 -10.37 8.37 12.08
N ALA A 145 -10.69 7.39 11.25
CA ALA A 145 -9.69 6.47 10.72
C ALA A 145 -10.04 6.06 9.29
N SER A 146 -9.03 5.64 8.51
CA SER A 146 -9.31 4.91 7.28
C SER A 146 -9.64 3.46 7.63
N ILE A 147 -10.57 2.86 6.89
CA ILE A 147 -10.91 1.44 7.07
C ILE A 147 -9.69 0.55 6.84
N ASP A 148 -8.79 0.96 5.94
CA ASP A 148 -7.56 0.27 5.58
C ASP A 148 -6.60 0.16 6.77
N SER A 149 -6.40 1.26 7.50
CA SER A 149 -5.56 1.27 8.69
C SER A 149 -6.13 0.41 9.82
N GLU A 150 -7.46 0.41 9.99
CA GLU A 150 -8.14 -0.36 11.02
C GLU A 150 -8.14 -1.86 10.68
N LEU A 151 -8.29 -2.20 9.40
CA LEU A 151 -8.19 -3.58 8.93
C LEU A 151 -6.78 -4.14 9.07
N SER A 152 -5.76 -3.28 8.98
CA SER A 152 -4.36 -3.70 9.21
C SER A 152 -4.14 -4.28 10.61
N LEU A 153 -4.99 -3.87 11.58
CA LEU A 153 -4.99 -4.33 12.97
C LEU A 153 -6.24 -5.15 13.35
N MET A 154 -7.05 -5.62 12.39
CA MET A 154 -8.36 -6.22 12.70
C MET A 154 -8.30 -7.42 13.65
N GLY A 155 -7.18 -8.16 13.63
CA GLY A 155 -6.93 -9.31 14.50
C GLY A 155 -6.56 -8.93 15.94
N VAL A 156 -6.13 -7.69 16.18
CA VAL A 156 -5.80 -7.21 17.52
C VAL A 156 -7.09 -6.89 18.27
N SER A 157 -7.28 -7.53 19.41
CA SER A 157 -8.36 -7.18 20.33
C SER A 157 -7.99 -5.95 21.16
N ASN A 158 -8.93 -5.02 21.33
CA ASN A 158 -8.83 -3.89 22.25
C ASN A 158 -7.64 -2.95 21.97
N HIS A 159 -7.27 -2.75 20.70
CA HIS A 159 -6.36 -1.66 20.37
C HIS A 159 -7.05 -0.31 20.66
N PRO A 160 -6.29 0.70 21.09
CA PRO A 160 -6.85 2.01 21.32
C PRO A 160 -7.36 2.64 20.02
N ILE A 161 -8.54 3.25 20.06
CA ILE A 161 -9.08 3.97 18.89
C ILE A 161 -8.68 5.45 18.89
N GLY A 162 -8.27 5.97 20.05
CA GLY A 162 -7.84 7.36 20.22
C GLY A 162 -6.34 7.55 20.03
N GLY A 163 -5.98 8.44 19.10
CA GLY A 163 -4.61 8.86 18.86
C GLY A 163 -3.77 7.90 18.02
N VAL A 164 -2.47 8.16 17.97
CA VAL A 164 -1.55 7.41 17.10
C VAL A 164 -1.06 6.11 17.73
N ILE A 165 -1.00 5.05 16.92
CA ILE A 165 -0.35 3.78 17.27
C ILE A 165 1.00 3.73 16.54
N PRO A 166 2.13 3.50 17.23
CA PRO A 166 3.42 3.35 16.59
C PRO A 166 3.42 2.19 15.59
N ASN A 167 3.82 2.45 14.34
CA ASN A 167 3.96 1.40 13.34
C ASN A 167 5.22 0.55 13.66
N PRO A 168 5.09 -0.75 13.96
CA PRO A 168 6.23 -1.61 14.26
C PRO A 168 7.21 -1.77 13.09
N CYS A 169 6.78 -1.47 11.87
CA CYS A 169 7.58 -1.53 10.64
C CYS A 169 8.32 -0.21 10.34
N TYR A 170 8.08 0.85 11.12
CA TYR A 170 8.68 2.16 10.86
C TYR A 170 10.21 2.07 10.90
N ASN A 171 10.86 2.58 9.84
CA ASN A 171 12.32 2.60 9.67
C ASN A 171 12.97 1.21 9.73
N LYS A 172 12.27 0.17 9.25
CA LYS A 172 12.80 -1.20 9.14
C LYS A 172 12.64 -1.72 7.72
N GLU A 173 13.64 -2.46 7.24
CA GLU A 173 13.57 -3.18 5.97
C GLU A 173 12.93 -4.56 6.18
N ILE A 174 11.61 -4.58 6.29
CA ILE A 174 10.85 -5.83 6.45
C ILE A 174 10.13 -6.14 5.14
N SER A 175 10.39 -7.31 4.58
CA SER A 175 9.64 -7.75 3.40
C SER A 175 8.19 -8.04 3.80
N ALA A 176 7.27 -7.51 3.00
CA ALA A 176 5.85 -7.84 3.03
C ALA A 176 5.58 -9.35 3.07
N ALA A 177 6.38 -10.14 2.34
CA ALA A 177 6.26 -11.59 2.30
C ALA A 177 6.74 -12.26 3.61
N THR A 178 7.75 -11.67 4.26
CA THR A 178 8.37 -12.21 5.48
C THR A 178 7.81 -11.66 6.77
N ASN A 179 6.83 -10.73 6.72
CA ASN A 179 5.89 -10.33 7.78
C ASN A 179 6.18 -8.95 8.45
N PRO A 180 5.43 -7.87 8.12
CA PRO A 180 5.65 -6.51 8.68
C PRO A 180 5.58 -6.45 10.22
N ALA A 181 4.69 -7.24 10.83
CA ALA A 181 4.64 -7.56 12.25
C ALA A 181 3.71 -8.78 12.37
N GLU A 182 4.02 -9.77 13.22
CA GLU A 182 3.66 -11.17 12.94
C GLU A 182 2.18 -11.46 12.61
N PHE A 183 1.27 -10.64 13.11
CA PHE A 183 -0.18 -10.70 13.01
C PHE A 183 -0.83 -9.61 12.13
N MET A 184 -0.08 -8.59 11.68
CA MET A 184 -0.58 -7.49 10.85
C MET A 184 -0.77 -7.92 9.40
N VAL A 185 -1.78 -7.33 8.75
CA VAL A 185 -2.02 -7.50 7.31
C VAL A 185 -1.82 -6.18 6.60
N MET A 186 -1.22 -6.20 5.40
CA MET A 186 -1.23 -5.03 4.53
C MET A 186 -2.62 -4.88 3.93
N VAL A 187 -3.09 -3.66 3.80
CA VAL A 187 -4.39 -3.37 3.19
C VAL A 187 -4.19 -2.37 2.07
N GLY A 188 -4.69 -2.72 0.89
CA GLY A 188 -4.69 -1.87 -0.30
C GLY A 188 -6.07 -1.86 -0.94
N ARG A 189 -6.27 -0.97 -1.90
CA ARG A 189 -7.55 -0.86 -2.61
C ARG A 189 -7.39 -0.82 -4.11
N ILE A 190 -8.40 -1.36 -4.78
CA ILE A 190 -8.70 -1.11 -6.18
C ILE A 190 -9.94 -0.23 -6.20
N ASP A 191 -9.74 1.08 -6.21
CA ASP A 191 -10.79 2.09 -6.20
C ASP A 191 -10.44 3.24 -7.16
N ALA A 192 -11.46 3.75 -7.84
CA ALA A 192 -11.39 4.84 -8.79
C ALA A 192 -12.78 5.46 -8.95
N ASN A 193 -12.91 6.53 -9.74
CA ASN A 193 -14.20 7.18 -9.98
C ASN A 193 -15.24 6.20 -10.57
N THR A 194 -14.82 5.34 -11.51
CA THR A 194 -15.68 4.34 -12.19
C THR A 194 -15.07 2.94 -12.10
N TYR A 195 -15.90 1.90 -12.25
CA TYR A 195 -15.43 0.51 -12.33
C TYR A 195 -14.54 0.26 -13.55
N ASP A 196 -14.76 0.96 -14.66
CA ASP A 196 -13.90 0.88 -15.85
C ASP A 196 -12.48 1.37 -15.56
N HIS A 197 -12.32 2.43 -14.76
CA HIS A 197 -11.00 2.87 -14.32
C HIS A 197 -10.34 1.83 -13.41
N CYS A 198 -11.09 1.14 -12.55
CA CYS A 198 -10.56 0.02 -11.77
C CYS A 198 -10.12 -1.16 -12.64
N ASN A 199 -10.91 -1.54 -13.65
CA ASN A 199 -10.54 -2.58 -14.62
C ASN A 199 -9.25 -2.21 -15.34
N ARG A 200 -9.13 -0.96 -15.79
CA ARG A 200 -7.92 -0.45 -16.42
C ARG A 200 -6.72 -0.51 -15.47
N MET A 201 -6.87 -0.09 -14.20
CA MET A 201 -5.79 -0.21 -13.20
C MET A 201 -5.27 -1.64 -13.04
N ILE A 202 -6.15 -2.65 -13.11
CA ILE A 202 -5.76 -4.06 -13.03
C ILE A 202 -4.99 -4.48 -14.28
N LEU A 203 -5.53 -4.17 -15.46
CA LEU A 203 -4.93 -4.55 -16.74
C LEU A 203 -3.59 -3.83 -16.98
N ASP A 204 -3.53 -2.52 -16.76
CA ASP A 204 -2.32 -1.72 -16.90
C ASP A 204 -1.19 -2.27 -16.01
N ALA A 205 -1.51 -2.71 -14.79
CA ALA A 205 -0.52 -3.32 -13.91
C ALA A 205 0.02 -4.66 -14.46
N LEU A 206 -0.82 -5.49 -15.07
CA LEU A 206 -0.40 -6.75 -15.68
C LEU A 206 0.45 -6.50 -16.93
N ASP A 207 0.06 -5.53 -17.75
CA ASP A 207 0.81 -5.13 -18.93
C ASP A 207 2.19 -4.60 -18.54
N VAL A 208 2.28 -3.75 -17.51
CA VAL A 208 3.54 -3.24 -16.97
C VAL A 208 4.41 -4.36 -16.39
N GLU A 209 3.83 -5.34 -15.69
CA GLU A 209 4.58 -6.48 -15.15
C GLU A 209 5.17 -7.36 -16.25
N LYS A 210 4.50 -7.45 -17.39
CA LYS A 210 4.91 -8.29 -18.53
C LYS A 210 5.89 -7.57 -19.47
N GLU A 211 5.58 -6.34 -19.83
CA GLU A 211 6.27 -5.58 -20.88
C GLU A 211 7.24 -4.53 -20.32
N GLY A 212 7.19 -4.28 -19.01
CA GLY A 212 7.93 -3.21 -18.33
C GLY A 212 7.14 -1.91 -18.22
N LEU A 213 7.59 -1.01 -17.34
CA LEU A 213 6.99 0.31 -17.17
C LEU A 213 7.51 1.27 -18.24
N TRP A 214 6.64 1.67 -19.17
CA TRP A 214 6.97 2.61 -20.24
C TRP A 214 6.27 3.95 -20.04
N GLY A 215 6.99 5.03 -20.35
CA GLY A 215 6.46 6.38 -20.35
C GLY A 215 7.49 7.41 -19.89
N MET A 216 6.99 8.60 -19.60
CA MET A 216 7.79 9.74 -19.18
C MET A 216 7.90 9.79 -17.66
N THR A 217 9.11 10.04 -17.17
CA THR A 217 9.38 10.43 -15.78
C THR A 217 9.26 11.95 -15.67
N TYR A 218 8.32 12.43 -14.86
CA TYR A 218 8.17 13.84 -14.54
C TYR A 218 8.72 14.09 -13.14
N LEU A 219 9.63 15.07 -13.02
CA LEU A 219 10.20 15.50 -11.74
C LEU A 219 9.89 16.98 -11.52
N ASP A 220 9.23 17.28 -10.42
CA ASP A 220 8.80 18.63 -10.03
C ASP A 220 9.60 19.07 -8.81
N LEU A 221 10.67 19.85 -9.03
CA LEU A 221 11.51 20.40 -7.96
C LEU A 221 10.92 21.70 -7.45
N TRP A 222 11.02 21.92 -6.14
CA TRP A 222 10.45 23.12 -5.52
C TRP A 222 11.34 24.35 -5.67
N THR A 223 12.67 24.17 -5.57
CA THR A 223 13.71 25.21 -5.75
C THR A 223 13.55 26.49 -4.92
N ARG A 224 12.70 26.49 -3.87
CA ARG A 224 12.49 27.67 -2.98
C ARG A 224 13.56 27.86 -1.89
N GLY A 225 14.56 26.96 -1.82
CA GLY A 225 15.67 27.03 -0.88
C GLY A 225 15.29 26.71 0.58
N GLY A 226 16.27 26.71 1.47
CA GLY A 226 16.07 26.46 2.91
C GLY A 226 15.82 24.99 3.26
N SER A 227 14.76 24.73 4.05
CA SER A 227 14.41 23.42 4.62
C SER A 227 14.05 22.34 3.58
N TYR A 228 13.83 22.72 2.33
CA TYR A 228 13.41 21.81 1.25
C TYR A 228 14.60 21.22 0.48
N LYS A 229 15.82 21.70 0.73
CA LYS A 229 17.02 21.27 -0.01
C LYS A 229 17.21 19.76 0.00
N LEU A 230 17.00 19.10 1.14
CA LEU A 230 17.19 17.65 1.25
C LEU A 230 16.23 16.87 0.33
N GLY A 231 14.97 17.27 0.25
CA GLY A 231 14.00 16.64 -0.65
C GLY A 231 14.30 16.95 -2.12
N ASP A 232 14.71 18.18 -2.43
CA ASP A 232 15.14 18.55 -3.79
C ASP A 232 16.38 17.73 -4.20
N ASP A 233 17.34 17.52 -3.29
CA ASP A 233 18.52 16.69 -3.52
C ASP A 233 18.12 15.22 -3.77
N TRP A 234 17.08 14.71 -3.12
CA TRP A 234 16.52 13.38 -3.44
C TRP A 234 15.95 13.33 -4.86
N ILE A 235 15.13 14.31 -5.25
CA ILE A 235 14.55 14.41 -6.60
C ILE A 235 15.65 14.58 -7.67
N GLU A 236 16.73 15.32 -7.36
CA GLU A 236 17.89 15.45 -8.25
C GLU A 236 18.62 14.12 -8.44
N ASN A 237 18.75 13.33 -7.38
CA ASN A 237 19.33 12.00 -7.51
C ASN A 237 18.46 11.08 -8.38
N ILE A 238 17.13 11.21 -8.29
CA ILE A 238 16.21 10.49 -9.18
C ILE A 238 16.32 10.99 -10.62
N THR A 239 16.50 12.29 -10.83
CA THR A 239 16.77 12.86 -12.16
C THR A 239 18.01 12.21 -12.78
N LYS A 240 19.12 12.16 -12.04
CA LYS A 240 20.37 11.52 -12.49
C LYS A 240 20.15 10.04 -12.77
N ALA A 241 19.46 9.33 -11.89
CA ALA A 241 19.17 7.91 -12.06
C ALA A 241 18.34 7.66 -13.33
N SER A 242 17.30 8.46 -13.57
CA SER A 242 16.39 8.33 -14.72
C SER A 242 17.10 8.61 -16.05
N ILE A 243 17.95 9.64 -16.09
CA ILE A 243 18.76 9.95 -17.27
C ILE A 243 19.78 8.83 -17.53
N ASN A 244 20.45 8.34 -16.48
CA ASN A 244 21.43 7.25 -16.60
C ASN A 244 20.79 5.92 -17.01
N SER A 245 19.51 5.69 -16.69
CA SER A 245 18.73 4.54 -17.16
C SER A 245 18.08 4.76 -18.53
N ALA A 246 18.40 5.87 -19.22
CA ALA A 246 17.81 6.25 -20.51
C ALA A 246 16.27 6.34 -20.49
N THR A 247 15.68 6.63 -19.33
CA THR A 247 14.25 6.84 -19.18
C THR A 247 13.90 8.25 -19.68
N PRO A 248 12.91 8.42 -20.57
CA PRO A 248 12.46 9.74 -20.99
C PRO A 248 12.08 10.59 -19.77
N THR A 249 12.74 11.74 -19.60
CA THR A 249 12.69 12.49 -18.34
C THR A 249 12.42 13.97 -18.60
N ILE A 250 11.42 14.52 -17.90
CA ILE A 250 11.10 15.95 -17.86
C ILE A 250 11.31 16.44 -16.44
N VAL A 251 12.08 17.52 -16.29
CA VAL A 251 12.40 18.11 -15.00
C VAL A 251 11.89 19.55 -14.99
N ASP A 252 10.90 19.82 -14.14
CA ASP A 252 10.51 21.18 -13.79
C ASP A 252 11.35 21.67 -12.61
N ARG A 253 11.90 22.88 -12.76
CA ARG A 253 12.77 23.54 -11.79
C ARG A 253 12.20 24.88 -11.33
N MET A 254 10.97 25.17 -11.75
CA MET A 254 10.28 26.40 -11.41
C MET A 254 9.85 26.37 -9.95
N LYS A 255 9.68 27.56 -9.35
CA LYS A 255 9.19 27.66 -7.95
C LYS A 255 7.74 27.19 -7.78
N ASN A 256 7.02 27.01 -8.88
CA ASN A 256 5.64 26.53 -8.91
C ASN A 256 5.67 25.09 -9.39
N THR A 257 4.71 24.29 -8.93
CA THR A 257 4.50 22.97 -9.50
C THR A 257 3.98 23.06 -10.94
N PHE A 258 4.02 21.93 -11.67
CA PHE A 258 3.47 21.85 -13.02
C PHE A 258 2.10 22.51 -13.10
N VAL A 259 1.89 23.37 -14.10
CA VAL A 259 0.63 24.12 -14.24
C VAL A 259 -0.52 23.22 -14.71
N THR A 260 -1.76 23.63 -14.44
CA THR A 260 -2.97 22.85 -14.77
C THR A 260 -3.07 22.44 -16.23
N ASN A 261 -2.63 23.31 -17.15
CA ASN A 261 -2.70 23.05 -18.58
C ASN A 261 -1.37 22.54 -19.16
N TYR A 262 -0.46 22.08 -18.30
CA TYR A 262 0.77 21.47 -18.79
C TYR A 262 0.40 20.18 -19.55
N PRO A 263 0.86 20.00 -20.80
CA PRO A 263 0.48 18.87 -21.63
C PRO A 263 1.24 17.61 -21.20
N MET A 264 0.98 17.13 -19.98
CA MET A 264 1.56 15.91 -19.47
C MET A 264 1.01 14.73 -20.27
N ARG A 265 1.92 14.00 -20.92
CA ARG A 265 1.60 12.84 -21.74
C ARG A 265 2.36 11.63 -21.26
N ASP A 266 1.69 10.48 -21.31
CA ASP A 266 2.26 9.16 -21.06
C ASP A 266 3.10 9.10 -19.78
N ALA A 267 2.58 9.72 -18.70
CA ALA A 267 3.28 9.78 -17.42
C ALA A 267 3.36 8.38 -16.79
N ALA A 268 4.58 7.85 -16.71
CA ALA A 268 4.85 6.58 -16.06
C ALA A 268 5.17 6.79 -14.58
N VAL A 269 5.98 7.80 -14.27
CA VAL A 269 6.39 8.12 -12.90
C VAL A 269 6.37 9.63 -12.69
N TYR A 270 5.86 10.04 -11.54
CA TYR A 270 5.85 11.43 -11.11
C TYR A 270 6.49 11.55 -9.73
N PHE A 271 7.52 12.39 -9.62
CA PHE A 271 8.13 12.77 -8.34
C PHE A 271 7.96 14.26 -8.13
N GLY A 272 7.40 14.67 -7.01
CA GLY A 272 7.19 16.08 -6.74
C GLY A 272 6.80 16.36 -5.31
N TRP A 273 6.62 17.63 -5.03
CA TRP A 273 6.23 18.12 -3.70
C TRP A 273 4.72 18.18 -3.53
N TYR A 274 4.26 17.98 -2.30
CA TYR A 274 2.86 18.11 -1.96
C TYR A 274 2.43 19.58 -1.95
N THR A 275 1.23 19.86 -2.46
CA THR A 275 0.57 21.16 -2.40
C THR A 275 -0.68 21.08 -1.55
N GLN A 276 -0.98 22.13 -0.79
CA GLN A 276 -2.15 22.14 0.10
C GLN A 276 -3.49 22.04 -0.66
N HIS A 277 -3.54 22.58 -1.88
CA HIS A 277 -4.70 22.54 -2.76
C HIS A 277 -4.37 21.75 -4.01
N ARG A 278 -5.32 20.91 -4.46
CA ARG A 278 -5.19 20.19 -5.73
C ARG A 278 -4.86 21.17 -6.85
N ASN A 279 -3.79 20.91 -7.57
CA ASN A 279 -3.34 21.71 -8.69
C ASN A 279 -2.58 20.86 -9.70
N GLY A 280 -2.16 21.50 -10.80
CA GLY A 280 -1.38 20.86 -11.84
C GLY A 280 -2.18 19.98 -12.79
N PRO A 281 -1.49 19.18 -13.62
CA PRO A 281 -2.07 18.53 -14.81
C PRO A 281 -2.99 17.35 -14.48
N PHE A 282 -3.25 17.07 -13.21
CA PHE A 282 -4.08 15.97 -12.72
C PHE A 282 -5.49 16.40 -12.30
N LEU A 283 -5.87 17.65 -12.62
CA LEU A 283 -7.18 18.23 -12.36
C LEU A 283 -8.17 17.97 -13.49
#